data_AF-A0A6M3M4F6-F1
#
_entry.id   AF-A0A6M3M4F6-F1
#
_cell.length_a   1.000
_cell.length_b   1.000
_cell.length_c   1.000
_cell.angle_alpha   90.00
_cell.angle_beta   90.00
_cell.angle_gamma   90.00
#
_symmetry.space_group_name_H-M   'P 1'
#
loop_
_entity.id
_entity.type
_entity.pdbx_description
1 polymer ?
#
loop_
_entity_poly.entity_id
_entity_poly.type
_entity_poly.pdbx_seq_one_letter_code
_entity_poly.pdbx_strand_id
1 'polypeptide(L)' 'MGIRYLDRILKNLRDAKWHGIDEIKTAIALPPDQLDVMISFLQDTGFINKENEKLKITQCGLKYLEL' A
#
# COMPACT_ATOMS: atom_id res chain seq x y z
N MET A 1 0.42 -11.98 -13.16
CA MET A 1 1.26 -10.76 -13.28
C MET A 1 0.95 -9.67 -12.22
N GLY A 2 0.12 -9.95 -11.19
CA GLY A 2 -0.36 -8.92 -10.23
C GLY A 2 0.47 -8.70 -8.94
N ILE A 3 1.40 -9.59 -8.60
CA ILE A 3 2.12 -9.55 -7.31
C ILE A 3 3.04 -8.31 -7.16
N ARG A 4 3.58 -7.78 -8.27
CA ARG A 4 4.62 -6.71 -8.25
C ARG A 4 4.11 -5.36 -7.76
N TYR A 5 2.82 -5.08 -7.92
CA TYR A 5 2.27 -3.77 -7.58
C TYR A 5 1.92 -3.67 -6.10
N LEU A 6 1.36 -4.74 -5.50
CA LEU A 6 1.12 -4.81 -4.05
C LEU A 6 2.44 -4.68 -3.30
N ASP A 7 3.45 -5.42 -3.77
CA ASP A 7 4.80 -5.38 -3.23
C ASP A 7 5.42 -3.97 -3.33
N ARG A 8 5.18 -3.24 -4.42
CA ARG A 8 5.58 -1.83 -4.58
C ARG A 8 4.86 -0.89 -3.61
N ILE A 9 3.55 -1.04 -3.42
CA ILE A 9 2.79 -0.23 -2.45
C ILE A 9 3.36 -0.46 -1.05
N LEU A 10 3.51 -1.72 -0.65
CA LEU A 10 4.05 -2.08 0.65
C LEU A 10 5.50 -1.59 0.80
N LYS A 11 6.34 -1.69 -0.24
CA LYS A 11 7.73 -1.18 -0.22
C LYS A 11 7.81 0.33 0.01
N ASN A 12 6.89 1.10 -0.56
CA ASN A 12 6.79 2.53 -0.28
C ASN A 12 6.40 2.80 1.17
N LEU A 13 5.62 1.91 1.78
CA LEU A 13 5.16 1.99 3.17
C LEU A 13 6.09 1.29 4.18
N ARG A 14 7.21 0.69 3.75
CA ARG A 14 8.06 -0.18 4.59
C ARG A 14 8.60 0.49 5.85
N ASP A 15 8.68 1.82 5.85
CA ASP A 15 9.17 2.62 6.96
C ASP A 15 8.19 2.65 8.15
N ALA A 16 7.02 2.01 8.02
CA ALA A 16 5.96 1.98 9.02
C ALA A 16 5.49 3.38 9.47
N LYS A 17 5.70 4.38 8.61
CA LYS A 17 5.18 5.74 8.77
C LYS A 17 3.89 5.92 7.97
N TRP A 18 3.21 7.02 8.24
CA TRP A 18 2.07 7.45 7.47
C TRP A 18 2.54 8.14 6.18
N HIS A 19 2.04 7.69 5.04
CA HIS A 19 2.33 8.26 3.72
C HIS A 19 1.04 8.77 3.08
N GLY A 20 1.10 9.89 2.36
CA GLY A 20 -0.07 10.37 1.62
C GLY A 20 -0.43 9.43 0.47
N ILE A 21 -1.73 9.17 0.26
CA ILE A 21 -2.19 8.40 -0.91
C ILE A 21 -1.72 9.03 -2.22
N ASP A 22 -1.67 10.37 -2.28
CA ASP A 22 -1.24 11.11 -3.47
C ASP A 22 0.24 10.87 -3.82
N GLU A 23 1.10 10.78 -2.81
CA GLU A 23 2.52 10.43 -3.00
C GLU A 23 2.65 9.01 -3.58
N ILE A 24 1.84 8.07 -3.08
CA ILE A 24 1.84 6.68 -3.58
C ILE A 24 1.27 6.61 -5.00
N LYS A 25 0.23 7.40 -5.31
CA LYS A 25 -0.32 7.54 -6.67
C LYS A 25 0.72 8.04 -7.65
N THR A 26 1.56 8.97 -7.24
CA THR A 26 2.62 9.52 -8.09
C THR A 26 3.81 8.56 -8.21
N ALA A 27 4.17 7.86 -7.14
CA ALA A 27 5.28 6.91 -7.11
C ALA A 27 4.99 5.62 -7.92
N ILE A 28 3.72 5.25 -8.05
CA ILE A 28 3.30 4.02 -8.72
C ILE A 28 2.62 4.41 -10.03
N ALA A 29 3.24 4.06 -11.16
CA ALA A 29 2.68 4.21 -12.49
C ALA A 29 1.52 3.22 -12.74
N LEU A 30 0.46 3.32 -11.94
CA LEU A 30 -0.80 2.59 -12.05
C LEU A 30 -1.95 3.58 -12.27
N PRO A 31 -3.00 3.18 -13.01
CA PRO A 31 -4.24 3.96 -13.07
C PRO A 31 -4.81 4.19 -11.66
N PRO A 32 -5.37 5.37 -11.36
CA PRO A 32 -5.95 5.69 -10.05
C PRO A 32 -6.98 4.66 -9.58
N ASP A 33 -7.85 4.20 -10.48
CA ASP A 33 -8.86 3.15 -10.21
C ASP A 33 -8.22 1.83 -9.75
N GLN A 34 -7.17 1.39 -10.44
CA GLN A 34 -6.50 0.14 -10.08
C GLN A 34 -5.78 0.27 -8.74
N LEU A 35 -5.15 1.41 -8.48
CA LEU A 35 -4.49 1.64 -7.20
C LEU A 35 -5.49 1.66 -6.04
N ASP A 36 -6.65 2.30 -6.23
CA ASP A 36 -7.68 2.35 -5.17
C ASP A 36 -8.23 0.95 -4.85
N VAL A 37 -8.46 0.11 -5.87
CA VAL A 37 -8.82 -1.31 -5.68
C VAL A 37 -7.75 -2.05 -4.89
N MET A 38 -6.48 -1.82 -5.20
CA MET A 38 -5.36 -2.47 -4.51
C MET A 38 -5.20 -1.99 -3.07
N ILE A 39 -5.35 -0.69 -2.81
CA ILE A 39 -5.34 -0.12 -1.45
C ILE A 39 -6.50 -0.70 -0.65
N SER A 40 -7.70 -0.75 -1.23
CA SER A 40 -8.88 -1.32 -0.59
C SER A 40 -8.68 -2.80 -0.27
N PHE A 41 -8.09 -3.58 -1.19
CA PHE A 41 -7.73 -4.97 -0.96
C PHE A 41 -6.72 -5.13 0.19
N LEU A 42 -5.64 -4.34 0.19
CA LEU A 42 -4.63 -4.37 1.27
C LEU A 42 -5.20 -3.95 2.64
N GLN A 43 -6.19 -3.06 2.64
CA GLN A 43 -6.89 -2.64 3.84
C GLN A 43 -7.80 -3.75 4.36
N ASP A 44 -8.56 -4.40 3.46
CA ASP A 44 -9.44 -5.52 3.78
C ASP A 44 -8.67 -6.73 4.32
N THR A 45 -7.49 -7.03 3.76
CA THR A 45 -6.60 -8.07 4.27
C THR A 45 -5.86 -7.68 5.56
N GLY A 46 -6.00 -6.44 6.04
CA GLY A 46 -5.34 -5.93 7.24
C GLY A 46 -3.83 -5.71 7.08
N PHE A 47 -3.32 -5.61 5.85
CA PHE A 47 -1.91 -5.30 5.58
C PHE A 47 -1.57 -3.82 5.70
N ILE A 48 -2.55 -2.94 5.49
CA ILE A 48 -2.38 -1.49 5.67
C ILE A 48 -3.56 -0.90 6.44
N ASN A 49 -3.30 0.20 7.15
CA ASN A 49 -4.31 1.07 7.71
C ASN A 49 -4.45 2.32 6.84
N LYS A 50 -5.68 2.77 6.62
CA LYS A 50 -6.02 4.00 5.92
C LYS A 50 -6.69 4.97 6.90
N GLU A 51 -6.15 6.17 7.03
CA GLU A 51 -6.71 7.24 7.88
C GLU A 51 -6.45 8.59 7.23
N ASN A 52 -7.49 9.43 7.08
CA ASN A 52 -7.39 10.80 6.53
C ASN A 52 -6.49 10.89 5.28
N GLU A 53 -6.77 10.06 4.27
CA GLU A 53 -6.00 9.98 3.01
C GLU A 53 -4.52 9.62 3.16
N LYS A 54 -4.16 9.04 4.30
CA LYS A 54 -2.83 8.48 4.57
C LYS A 54 -2.91 6.98 4.70
N LEU A 55 -1.83 6.32 4.30
CA LEU A 55 -1.64 4.88 4.40
C LEU A 55 -0.47 4.58 5.32
N LYS A 56 -0.60 3.52 6.09
CA LYS A 56 0.45 2.99 6.95
C LYS A 56 0.45 1.48 6.85
N ILE A 57 1.61 0.86 6.64
CA ILE A 57 1.71 -0.60 6.70
C ILE A 57 1.49 -1.09 8.12
N THR A 58 0.77 -2.20 8.27
CA THR A 58 0.63 -2.88 9.56
C THR A 58 1.78 -3.85 9.76
N GLN A 59 1.94 -4.37 10.99
CA GLN A 59 2.91 -5.45 11.24
C GLN A 59 2.64 -6.69 10.36
N CYS A 60 1.39 -6.92 9.96
CA CYS A 60 1.04 -8.04 9.08
C CYS A 60 1.58 -7.82 7.66
N GLY A 61 1.36 -6.63 7.10
CA GLY A 61 1.91 -6.26 5.79
C GLY A 61 3.44 -6.21 5.78
N LEU A 62 4.06 -5.79 6.89
CA LEU A 62 5.51 -5.76 7.02
C LEU A 62 6.10 -7.18 6.97
N LYS A 63 5.50 -8.12 7.71
CA LYS A 63 5.91 -9.55 7.68
C LYS A 63 5.77 -10.17 6.30
N TYR A 64 4.75 -9.77 5.53
CA TYR A 64 4.58 -10.22 4.15
C TYR A 64 5.73 -9.75 3.24
N LEU A 65 6.32 -8.58 3.51
CA LEU A 65 7.45 -8.03 2.75
C LEU A 65 8.81 -8.65 3.10
N GLU A 66 8.96 -9.20 4.30
CA GLU A 66 10.21 -9.80 4.79
C GLU A 66 10.37 -11.29 4.40
N LEU A 67 9.38 -11.86 3.69
CA LEU A 67 9.34 -13.25 3.19
C LEU A 67 9.70 -13.33 1.70
#